data_AF-A0A9P8Y0R2-F1
#
_entry.id   AF-A0A9P8Y0R2-F1
#
_cell.length_a   1.000
_cell.length_b   1.000
_cell.length_c   1.000
_cell.angle_alpha   90.00
_cell.angle_beta   90.00
_cell.angle_gamma   90.00
#
_symmetry.space_group_name_H-M   'P 1'
#
loop_
_entity.id
_entity.type
_entity.pdbx_description
1 polymer ?
#
loop_
_entity_poly.entity_id
_entity_poly.type
_entity_poly.pdbx_seq_one_letter_code
_entity_poly.pdbx_strand_id
1 'polypeptide(L)'
;WKQKLVLVIDEVSMLGGATLYNISCHLQSLRECPDEPFGGIPVVLLMGDFYQFAPVRETSLRMNKIGNPAMMSAAASIIAHHRGYSLWLVFKTVVLLEEQVRARGDPQLLALLERVRDGVQTQQDLDLLNTKLVDRSQITFRDGLRVITPLNRNRWNLNMEAVVDWARAGGCQLSRPLCSPTTRPKARRLWKYSLNCEETV
;
A
#
# COMPACT_ATOMS: atom_id res chain seq x y z
N TRP A 1 3.56 14.62 21.63
CA TRP A 1 3.98 13.20 21.76
C TRP A 1 4.25 12.74 23.19
N LYS A 2 4.70 13.61 24.11
CA LYS A 2 5.06 13.28 25.51
C LYS A 2 4.02 12.44 26.28
N GLN A 3 2.72 12.66 26.07
CA GLN A 3 1.64 11.95 26.79
C GLN A 3 1.17 10.63 26.15
N LYS A 4 1.69 10.26 24.96
CA LYS A 4 1.20 9.06 24.27
C LYS A 4 1.75 7.80 24.94
N LEU A 5 0.87 6.85 25.26
CA LEU A 5 1.26 5.61 25.95
C LEU A 5 1.43 4.43 24.98
N VAL A 6 0.79 4.51 23.81
CA VAL A 6 0.74 3.44 22.82
C VAL A 6 1.12 3.98 21.45
N LEU A 7 1.94 3.24 20.72
CA LEU A 7 2.22 3.39 19.30
C LEU A 7 1.80 2.12 18.58
N VAL A 8 0.93 2.23 17.58
CA VAL A 8 0.53 1.11 16.72
C VAL A 8 1.01 1.41 15.30
N ILE A 9 1.73 0.46 14.72
CA ILE A 9 2.16 0.50 13.32
C ILE A 9 1.55 -0.72 12.64
N ASP A 10 0.59 -0.45 11.75
CA ASP A 10 -0.04 -1.46 10.91
C ASP A 10 0.75 -1.69 9.61
N GLU A 11 0.52 -2.81 8.95
CA GLU A 11 1.20 -3.25 7.74
C GLU A 11 2.75 -3.23 7.83
N VAL A 12 3.28 -3.82 8.91
CA VAL A 12 4.72 -3.91 9.19
C VAL A 12 5.53 -4.57 8.06
N SER A 13 4.90 -5.35 7.18
CA SER A 13 5.60 -5.97 6.05
C SER A 13 6.20 -4.94 5.08
N MET A 14 5.54 -3.78 4.95
CA MET A 14 5.96 -2.67 4.10
C MET A 14 6.90 -1.70 4.82
N LEU A 15 7.17 -1.93 6.10
CA LEU A 15 8.07 -1.11 6.90
C LEU A 15 9.52 -1.53 6.68
N GLY A 16 10.35 -0.59 6.20
CA GLY A 16 11.78 -0.78 6.09
C GLY A 16 12.53 -0.48 7.38
N GLY A 17 13.73 -1.05 7.53
CA GLY A 17 14.57 -0.82 8.71
C GLY A 17 14.99 0.64 8.88
N ALA A 18 15.33 1.32 7.79
CA ALA A 18 15.71 2.72 7.86
C ALA A 18 14.53 3.60 8.34
N THR A 19 13.32 3.33 7.83
CA THR A 19 12.12 4.03 8.31
C THR A 19 11.82 3.74 9.79
N LEU A 20 11.89 2.48 10.24
CA LEU A 20 11.66 2.16 11.67
C LEU A 20 12.67 2.88 12.58
N TYR A 21 13.95 2.91 12.18
CA TYR A 21 14.99 3.65 12.91
C TYR A 21 14.67 5.15 12.98
N ASN A 22 14.31 5.75 11.86
CA ASN A 22 13.95 7.16 11.80
C ASN A 22 12.74 7.47 12.69
N ILE A 23 11.71 6.62 12.70
CA ILE A 23 10.55 6.77 13.59
C ILE A 23 11.01 6.81 15.05
N SER A 24 11.88 5.87 15.46
CA SER A 24 12.42 5.85 16.82
C SER A 24 13.16 7.15 17.15
N CYS A 25 14.06 7.62 16.29
CA CYS A 25 14.81 8.87 16.52
C CYS A 25 13.92 10.11 16.63
N HIS A 26 12.88 10.21 15.79
CA HIS A 26 11.95 11.33 15.88
C HIS A 26 11.18 11.29 17.21
N LEU A 27 10.74 10.12 17.65
CA LEU A 27 10.02 9.97 18.91
C LEU A 27 10.91 10.26 20.12
N GLN A 28 12.17 9.83 20.09
CA GLN A 28 13.19 10.16 21.09
C GLN A 28 13.34 11.68 21.25
N SER A 29 13.47 12.40 20.13
CA SER A 29 13.54 13.87 20.12
C SER A 29 12.24 14.52 20.64
N LEU A 30 11.08 14.10 20.13
CA LEU A 30 9.77 14.67 20.49
C LEU A 30 9.35 14.38 21.94
N ARG A 31 9.98 13.39 22.58
CA ARG A 31 9.72 12.99 23.97
C ARG A 31 10.85 13.37 24.92
N GLU A 32 11.93 13.98 24.44
CA GLU A 32 13.12 14.33 25.23
C GLU A 32 13.70 13.11 25.99
N CYS A 33 13.68 11.95 25.33
CA CYS A 33 14.13 10.69 25.90
C CYS A 33 15.05 10.00 24.86
N PRO A 34 16.32 10.42 24.75
CA PRO A 34 17.21 10.00 23.66
C PRO A 34 17.70 8.56 23.78
N ASP A 35 17.73 8.03 25.00
CA ASP A 35 18.35 6.73 25.29
C ASP A 35 17.36 5.56 25.16
N GLU A 36 16.06 5.84 25.11
CA GLU A 36 15.02 4.83 25.05
C GLU A 36 14.49 4.62 23.63
N PRO A 37 14.35 3.37 23.14
CA PRO A 37 13.65 3.07 21.89
C PRO A 37 12.29 3.77 21.83
N PHE A 38 11.95 4.32 20.67
CA PHE A 38 10.69 5.05 20.44
C PHE A 38 10.42 6.18 21.44
N GLY A 39 11.46 6.73 22.07
CA GLY A 39 11.37 7.78 23.08
C GLY A 39 10.68 7.32 24.36
N GLY A 40 10.80 6.04 24.71
CA GLY A 40 10.20 5.47 25.92
C GLY A 40 8.67 5.44 25.86
N ILE A 41 8.09 5.17 24.69
CA ILE A 41 6.66 4.83 24.60
C ILE A 41 6.45 3.47 25.28
N PRO A 42 5.59 3.38 26.31
CA PRO A 42 5.41 2.14 27.07
C PRO A 42 4.98 0.93 26.25
N VAL A 43 4.09 1.12 25.27
CA VAL A 43 3.57 0.03 24.44
C VAL A 43 3.76 0.37 22.97
N VAL A 44 4.53 -0.45 22.26
CA VAL A 44 4.69 -0.37 20.81
C VAL A 44 4.21 -1.68 20.20
N LEU A 45 3.24 -1.58 19.29
CA LEU A 45 2.65 -2.72 18.58
C LEU A 45 2.99 -2.60 17.10
N LEU A 46 3.58 -3.67 16.56
CA LEU A 46 3.81 -3.83 15.12
C LEU A 46 2.87 -4.93 14.64
N MET A 47 1.99 -4.60 13.70
CA MET A 47 0.96 -5.49 13.18
C MET A 47 1.07 -5.57 11.66
N GLY A 48 0.70 -6.71 11.09
CA GLY A 48 0.71 -6.93 9.65
C GLY A 48 1.12 -8.35 9.29
N ASP A 49 1.32 -8.58 7.99
CA ASP A 49 1.58 -9.91 7.45
C ASP A 49 2.74 -9.89 6.46
N PHE A 50 3.85 -10.54 6.82
CA PHE A 50 5.07 -10.57 6.00
C PHE A 50 4.97 -11.40 4.71
N TYR A 51 3.84 -12.08 4.48
CA TYR A 51 3.51 -12.71 3.19
C TYR A 51 2.87 -11.71 2.20
N GLN A 52 2.56 -10.49 2.63
CA GLN A 52 2.11 -9.40 1.75
C GLN A 52 3.29 -8.67 1.08
N PHE A 53 3.10 -7.39 0.72
CA PHE A 53 4.10 -6.59 0.05
C PHE A 53 5.30 -6.28 0.94
N ALA A 54 6.49 -6.33 0.33
CA ALA A 54 7.74 -5.88 0.91
C ALA A 54 7.85 -4.33 0.87
N PRO A 55 8.78 -3.72 1.63
CA PRO A 55 8.98 -2.28 1.62
C PRO A 55 9.41 -1.78 0.23
N VAL A 56 8.89 -0.62 -0.15
CA VAL A 56 9.24 0.00 -1.44
C VAL A 56 10.57 0.73 -1.30
N ARG A 57 11.58 0.29 -2.07
CA ARG A 57 12.93 0.91 -2.11
C ARG A 57 13.66 0.92 -0.76
N GLU A 58 13.27 0.04 0.16
CA GLU A 58 13.94 -0.19 1.44
C GLU A 58 14.14 -1.68 1.69
N THR A 59 14.99 -2.02 2.66
CA THR A 59 15.21 -3.41 3.07
C THR A 59 14.22 -3.79 4.17
N SER A 60 13.60 -4.96 4.03
CA SER A 60 12.65 -5.52 5.01
C SER A 60 13.29 -5.75 6.38
N LEU A 61 12.52 -5.50 7.44
CA LEU A 61 12.90 -5.80 8.83
C LEU A 61 13.26 -7.28 9.08
N ARG A 62 12.82 -8.20 8.21
CA ARG A 62 13.19 -9.62 8.31
C ARG A 62 14.62 -9.91 7.87
N MET A 63 15.26 -8.98 7.16
CA MET A 63 16.57 -9.22 6.57
C MET A 63 17.66 -8.51 7.37
N ASN A 64 18.62 -9.28 7.87
CA ASN A 64 19.81 -8.75 8.54
C ASN A 64 20.85 -8.16 7.55
N LYS A 65 20.69 -8.42 6.26
CA LYS A 65 21.57 -8.00 5.17
C LYS A 65 20.77 -7.27 4.10
N ILE A 66 21.41 -6.34 3.43
CA ILE A 66 20.80 -5.58 2.33
C ILE A 66 20.87 -6.43 1.08
N GLY A 67 19.70 -6.83 0.58
CA GLY A 67 19.57 -7.79 -0.53
C GLY A 67 20.09 -7.27 -1.88
N ASN A 68 20.20 -5.95 -2.06
CA ASN A 68 20.78 -5.37 -3.28
C ASN A 68 21.42 -3.98 -3.03
N PRO A 69 22.76 -3.87 -3.05
CA PRO A 69 23.48 -2.59 -2.89
C PRO A 69 23.09 -1.51 -3.92
N ALA A 70 22.63 -1.92 -5.11
CA ALA A 70 22.26 -0.99 -6.18
C ALA A 70 20.93 -0.25 -5.91
N MET A 71 20.06 -0.77 -5.04
CA MET A 71 18.78 -0.13 -4.70
C MET A 71 18.89 0.92 -3.57
N MET A 72 19.95 0.89 -2.77
CA MET A 72 20.16 1.77 -1.62
C MET A 72 21.63 2.21 -1.57
N SER A 73 22.04 3.10 -2.47
CA SER A 73 23.44 3.46 -2.70
C SER A 73 24.05 4.42 -1.66
N ALA A 74 23.44 4.61 -0.49
CA ALA A 74 23.94 5.53 0.54
C ALA A 74 24.33 4.75 1.80
N ALA A 75 25.59 4.85 2.21
CA ALA A 75 26.11 4.23 3.45
C ALA A 75 25.26 4.56 4.68
N ALA A 76 24.70 5.78 4.74
CA ALA A 76 23.78 6.19 5.80
C ALA A 76 22.51 5.33 5.85
N SER A 77 21.96 4.95 4.69
CA SER A 77 20.76 4.10 4.61
C SER A 77 21.04 2.68 5.08
N ILE A 78 22.25 2.18 4.85
CA ILE A 78 22.70 0.87 5.34
C ILE A 78 22.77 0.86 6.86
N ILE A 79 23.42 1.87 7.43
CA ILE A 79 23.52 2.04 8.88
C ILE A 79 22.14 2.19 9.52
N ALA A 80 21.27 3.01 8.92
CA ALA A 80 19.89 3.19 9.39
C ALA A 80 19.11 1.87 9.36
N HIS A 81 19.26 1.07 8.30
CA HIS A 81 18.64 -0.26 8.23
C HIS A 81 19.12 -1.16 9.37
N HIS A 82 20.43 -1.27 9.60
CA HIS A 82 20.97 -2.09 10.68
C HIS A 82 20.49 -1.63 12.05
N ARG A 83 20.40 -0.32 12.30
CA ARG A 83 19.84 0.21 13.55
C ARG A 83 18.35 -0.11 13.70
N GLY A 84 17.58 -0.02 12.62
CA GLY A 84 16.18 -0.42 12.61
C GLY A 84 15.98 -1.91 12.81
N TYR A 85 16.83 -2.74 12.21
CA TYR A 85 16.85 -4.18 12.43
C TYR A 85 17.14 -4.51 13.91
N SER A 86 18.08 -3.81 14.55
CA SER A 86 18.32 -3.96 15.98
C SER A 86 17.09 -3.60 16.82
N LEU A 87 16.34 -2.54 16.47
CA LEU A 87 15.07 -2.21 17.12
C LEU A 87 14.02 -3.31 16.93
N TRP A 88 13.91 -3.88 15.73
CA TRP A 88 13.03 -5.01 15.45
C TRP A 88 13.34 -6.22 16.35
N LEU A 89 14.61 -6.51 16.61
CA LEU A 89 15.01 -7.61 17.49
C LEU A 89 14.66 -7.40 18.97
N VAL A 90 14.30 -6.19 19.39
CA VAL A 90 13.83 -5.91 20.77
C VAL A 90 12.44 -6.49 21.01
N PHE A 91 11.62 -6.64 19.96
CA PHE A 91 10.29 -7.25 20.08
C PHE A 91 10.44 -8.76 20.32
N LYS A 92 10.18 -9.21 21.55
CA LYS A 92 10.27 -10.62 21.95
C LYS A 92 8.93 -11.35 21.95
N THR A 93 7.84 -10.61 22.11
CA THR A 93 6.48 -11.17 22.10
C THR A 93 5.94 -11.12 20.69
N VAL A 94 5.61 -12.29 20.14
CA VAL A 94 4.97 -12.44 18.83
C VAL A 94 3.64 -13.16 19.05
N VAL A 95 2.57 -12.58 18.53
CA VAL A 95 1.23 -13.18 18.56
C VAL A 95 0.84 -13.50 17.12
N LEU A 96 0.49 -14.76 16.85
CA LEU A 96 0.01 -15.21 15.55
C LEU A 96 -1.51 -15.39 15.64
N LEU A 97 -2.23 -14.77 14.71
CA LEU A 97 -3.66 -14.97 14.54
C LEU A 97 -3.88 -16.07 13.49
N GLU A 98 -4.61 -17.11 13.85
CA GLU A 98 -4.78 -18.31 13.01
C GLU A 98 -6.11 -18.34 12.25
N GLU A 99 -7.16 -17.68 12.78
CA GLU A 99 -8.48 -17.69 12.14
C GLU A 99 -8.59 -16.65 11.02
N GLN A 100 -8.88 -17.11 9.79
CA GLN A 100 -9.22 -16.23 8.67
C GLN A 100 -10.72 -15.91 8.65
N VAL A 101 -11.10 -14.76 9.17
CA VAL A 101 -12.50 -14.34 9.25
C VAL A 101 -13.07 -13.80 7.93
N ARG A 102 -12.24 -13.27 7.02
CA ARG A 102 -12.71 -12.60 5.79
C ARG A 102 -13.35 -13.55 4.78
N ALA A 103 -12.89 -14.79 4.73
CA ALA A 103 -13.39 -15.82 3.80
C ALA A 103 -14.24 -16.89 4.51
N ARG A 104 -14.63 -16.67 5.78
CA ARG A 104 -15.33 -17.68 6.59
C ARG A 104 -16.65 -18.16 5.99
N GLY A 105 -17.34 -17.32 5.21
CA GLY A 105 -18.57 -17.66 4.51
C GLY A 105 -18.37 -18.38 3.16
N ASP A 106 -17.12 -18.57 2.72
CA ASP A 106 -16.78 -19.16 1.43
C ASP A 106 -15.61 -20.16 1.61
N PRO A 107 -15.93 -21.44 1.90
CA PRO A 107 -14.92 -22.47 2.12
C PRO A 107 -13.99 -22.69 0.91
N GLN A 108 -14.48 -22.45 -0.31
CA GLN A 108 -13.68 -22.62 -1.52
C GLN A 108 -12.63 -21.51 -1.62
N LEU A 109 -13.02 -20.26 -1.37
CA LEU A 109 -12.09 -19.13 -1.34
C LEU A 109 -11.10 -19.25 -0.17
N LEU A 110 -11.56 -19.68 1.01
CA LEU A 110 -10.68 -19.88 2.17
C LEU A 110 -9.55 -20.87 1.85
N ALA A 111 -9.90 -22.05 1.34
CA ALA A 111 -8.93 -23.08 1.00
C ALA A 111 -7.95 -22.63 -0.11
N LEU A 112 -8.44 -21.85 -1.09
CA LEU A 112 -7.60 -21.22 -2.11
C LEU A 112 -6.58 -20.26 -1.49
N LEU A 113 -7.03 -19.36 -0.60
CA LEU A 113 -6.15 -18.36 0.03
C LEU A 113 -5.09 -18.99 0.92
N GLU A 114 -5.41 -20.09 1.61
CA GLU A 114 -4.43 -20.87 2.41
C GLU A 114 -3.34 -21.47 1.51
N ARG A 115 -3.70 -22.13 0.41
CA ARG A 115 -2.73 -22.67 -0.54
C ARG A 115 -1.86 -21.59 -1.19
N VAL A 116 -2.44 -20.45 -1.54
CA VAL A 116 -1.70 -19.31 -2.09
C VAL A 116 -0.71 -18.74 -1.07
N ARG A 117 -1.12 -18.65 0.20
CA ARG A 117 -0.25 -18.18 1.29
C ARG A 117 0.98 -19.09 1.46
N ASP A 118 0.77 -20.40 1.37
CA ASP A 118 1.83 -21.41 1.53
C ASP A 118 2.63 -21.67 0.24
N GLY A 119 2.20 -21.08 -0.89
CA GLY A 119 2.85 -21.27 -2.20
C GLY A 119 2.61 -22.65 -2.82
N VAL A 120 1.57 -23.36 -2.39
CA VAL A 120 1.20 -24.72 -2.82
C VAL A 120 -0.09 -24.74 -3.66
N GLN A 121 -0.38 -23.64 -4.37
CA GLN A 121 -1.51 -23.55 -5.30
C GLN A 121 -1.45 -24.63 -6.40
N THR A 122 -2.61 -25.13 -6.80
CA THR A 122 -2.80 -26.21 -7.77
C THR A 122 -3.28 -25.69 -9.13
N GLN A 123 -3.29 -26.54 -10.15
CA GLN A 123 -3.90 -26.18 -11.43
C GLN A 123 -5.41 -25.90 -11.28
N GLN A 124 -6.10 -26.61 -10.40
CA GLN A 124 -7.53 -26.39 -10.12
C GLN A 124 -7.79 -25.00 -9.53
N ASP A 125 -6.86 -24.47 -8.73
CA ASP A 125 -6.95 -23.11 -8.19
C ASP A 125 -6.87 -22.05 -9.30
N LEU A 126 -5.98 -22.27 -10.26
CA LEU A 126 -5.85 -21.39 -11.43
C LEU A 126 -7.11 -21.48 -12.31
N ASP A 127 -7.60 -22.69 -12.56
CA ASP A 127 -8.82 -22.90 -13.36
C ASP A 127 -10.03 -22.24 -12.69
N LEU A 128 -10.15 -22.35 -11.36
CA LEU A 128 -11.17 -21.65 -10.57
C LEU A 128 -11.08 -20.13 -10.74
N LEU A 129 -9.89 -19.54 -10.66
CA LEU A 129 -9.70 -18.10 -10.87
C LEU A 129 -10.07 -17.69 -12.30
N ASN A 130 -9.71 -18.51 -13.29
CA ASN A 130 -10.04 -18.25 -14.69
C ASN A 130 -11.55 -18.25 -14.96
N THR A 131 -12.36 -18.98 -14.18
CA THR A 131 -13.84 -18.90 -14.27
C THR A 131 -14.40 -17.51 -13.92
N LYS A 132 -13.62 -16.67 -13.23
CA LYS A 132 -14.01 -15.33 -12.81
C LYS A 132 -13.54 -14.24 -13.77
N LEU A 133 -12.90 -14.59 -14.88
CA LEU A 133 -12.53 -13.65 -15.92
C LEU A 133 -13.79 -13.11 -16.60
N VAL A 134 -13.91 -11.78 -16.62
CA VAL A 134 -14.99 -11.06 -17.29
C VAL A 134 -14.41 -10.27 -18.44
N ASP A 135 -15.16 -10.17 -19.54
CA ASP A 135 -14.75 -9.36 -20.68
C ASP A 135 -14.76 -7.87 -20.31
N ARG A 136 -13.81 -7.09 -20.86
CA ARG A 136 -13.70 -5.65 -20.55
C ARG A 136 -14.97 -4.89 -20.91
N SER A 137 -15.72 -5.30 -21.94
CA SER A 137 -16.98 -4.66 -22.32
C SER A 137 -18.07 -4.77 -21.24
N GLN A 138 -17.98 -5.74 -20.34
CA GLN A 138 -18.93 -5.95 -19.24
C GLN A 138 -18.59 -5.10 -18.01
N ILE A 139 -17.42 -4.48 -17.97
CA ILE A 139 -16.95 -3.68 -16.85
C ILE A 139 -17.56 -2.27 -16.96
N THR A 140 -18.54 -1.97 -16.10
CA THR A 140 -19.05 -0.60 -15.95
C THR A 140 -18.71 -0.04 -14.57
N PHE A 141 -18.30 1.24 -14.53
CA PHE A 141 -17.96 1.92 -13.27
C PHE A 141 -19.17 2.50 -12.53
N ARG A 142 -20.40 2.27 -13.04
CA ARG A 142 -21.62 2.86 -12.50
C ARG A 142 -22.08 2.18 -11.20
N ASP A 143 -21.76 0.89 -11.03
CA ASP A 143 -22.28 0.06 -9.94
C ASP A 143 -21.35 -0.01 -8.72
N GLY A 144 -20.50 1.00 -8.53
CA GLY A 144 -19.55 1.02 -7.41
C GLY A 144 -18.44 -0.04 -7.52
N LEU A 145 -18.20 -0.57 -8.71
CA LEU A 145 -17.14 -1.53 -8.99
C LEU A 145 -15.76 -0.97 -8.57
N ARG A 146 -15.00 -1.78 -7.82
CA ARG A 146 -13.64 -1.44 -7.40
C ARG A 146 -12.63 -2.22 -8.23
N VAL A 147 -11.70 -1.52 -8.85
CA VAL A 147 -10.65 -2.13 -9.66
C VAL A 147 -9.29 -1.91 -8.99
N ILE A 148 -8.55 -3.02 -8.85
CA ILE A 148 -7.17 -3.01 -8.37
C ILE A 148 -6.27 -3.24 -9.58
N THR A 149 -5.28 -2.37 -9.76
CA THR A 149 -4.30 -2.50 -10.85
C THR A 149 -2.88 -2.48 -10.30
N PRO A 150 -1.94 -3.23 -10.89
CA PRO A 150 -0.56 -3.27 -10.41
C PRO A 150 0.18 -1.93 -10.56
N LEU A 151 -0.19 -1.11 -11.54
CA LEU A 151 0.51 0.15 -11.84
C LEU A 151 -0.38 1.37 -11.60
N ASN A 152 0.19 2.40 -10.96
CA ASN A 152 -0.47 3.69 -10.75
C ASN A 152 -0.93 4.35 -12.06
N ARG A 153 -0.21 4.14 -13.17
CA ARG A 153 -0.61 4.65 -14.49
C ARG A 153 -1.93 4.01 -14.95
N ASN A 154 -2.11 2.72 -14.74
CA ASN A 154 -3.33 2.00 -15.14
C ASN A 154 -4.51 2.44 -14.28
N ARG A 155 -4.31 2.53 -12.95
CA ARG A 155 -5.29 3.12 -12.03
C ARG A 155 -5.71 4.53 -12.48
N TRP A 156 -4.75 5.37 -12.86
CA TRP A 156 -5.06 6.73 -13.34
C TRP A 156 -5.94 6.71 -14.59
N ASN A 157 -5.60 5.86 -15.57
CA ASN A 157 -6.37 5.75 -16.81
C ASN A 157 -7.82 5.29 -16.53
N LEU A 158 -8.00 4.24 -15.71
CA LEU A 158 -9.33 3.74 -15.37
C LEU A 158 -10.14 4.75 -14.54
N ASN A 159 -9.50 5.44 -13.60
CA ASN A 159 -10.17 6.51 -12.85
C ASN A 159 -10.62 7.65 -13.78
N MET A 160 -9.82 7.99 -14.79
CA MET A 160 -10.20 9.00 -15.78
C MET A 160 -11.36 8.54 -16.65
N GLU A 161 -11.37 7.28 -17.11
CA GLU A 161 -12.49 6.67 -17.83
C GLU A 161 -13.78 6.76 -16.99
N ALA A 162 -13.72 6.31 -15.72
CA ALA A 162 -14.84 6.35 -14.79
C ALA A 162 -15.39 7.77 -14.54
N VAL A 163 -14.50 8.75 -14.40
CA VAL A 163 -14.89 10.16 -14.18
C VAL A 163 -15.57 10.76 -15.42
N VAL A 164 -15.06 10.45 -16.62
CA VAL A 164 -15.69 10.89 -17.88
C VAL A 164 -17.08 10.29 -18.05
N ASP A 165 -17.23 9.00 -17.77
CA ASP A 165 -18.51 8.31 -17.88
C ASP A 165 -19.53 8.82 -16.85
N TRP A 166 -19.09 9.09 -15.61
CA TRP A 166 -19.92 9.71 -14.59
C TRP A 166 -20.40 11.12 -15.02
N ALA A 167 -19.50 11.93 -15.57
CA ALA A 167 -19.84 13.29 -16.01
C ALA A 167 -20.83 13.29 -17.18
N ARG A 168 -20.66 12.38 -18.15
CA ARG A 168 -21.61 12.18 -19.25
C ARG A 168 -22.99 11.77 -18.72
N ALA A 169 -23.04 10.84 -17.78
CA ALA A 169 -24.31 10.37 -17.21
C ALA A 169 -25.03 11.44 -16.39
N GLY A 170 -24.29 12.32 -15.70
CA GLY A 170 -24.84 13.39 -14.87
C GLY A 170 -25.05 14.73 -15.58
N GLY A 171 -24.69 14.86 -16.86
CA GLY A 171 -24.72 16.16 -17.57
C GLY A 171 -23.72 17.18 -17.00
N CYS A 172 -22.68 16.73 -16.31
CA CYS A 172 -21.72 17.58 -15.62
C CYS A 172 -20.54 17.95 -16.54
N GLN A 173 -20.10 19.21 -16.48
CA GLN A 173 -18.89 19.63 -17.19
C GLN A 173 -17.63 19.30 -16.38
N LEU A 174 -16.68 18.60 -17.00
CA LEU A 174 -15.38 18.30 -16.41
C LEU A 174 -14.36 19.40 -16.72
N SER A 175 -13.83 20.02 -15.67
CA SER A 175 -12.65 20.89 -15.76
C SER A 175 -11.45 20.23 -15.09
N ARG A 176 -10.39 19.96 -15.84
CA ARG A 176 -9.16 19.36 -15.30
C ARG A 176 -8.08 20.44 -15.12
N PRO A 177 -7.58 20.69 -13.91
CA PRO A 177 -6.39 21.51 -13.73
C PRO A 177 -5.17 20.76 -14.28
N LEU A 178 -4.36 21.42 -15.10
CA LEU A 178 -3.05 20.91 -15.53
C LEU A 178 -2.12 20.86 -14.31
N CYS A 179 -1.87 19.66 -13.80
CA CYS A 179 -0.67 19.38 -13.01
C CYS A 179 0.15 18.36 -13.78
N SER A 180 1.29 18.79 -14.33
CA SER A 180 2.34 17.90 -14.80
C SER A 180 2.92 17.14 -13.60
N PRO A 181 3.23 15.85 -13.71
CA PRO A 181 3.80 15.06 -12.61
C PRO A 181 5.19 15.53 -12.11
N THR A 182 5.81 16.49 -12.81
CA THR A 182 7.24 16.82 -12.64
C THR A 182 7.54 18.25 -12.22
N THR A 183 6.56 19.13 -11.98
CA THR A 183 6.86 20.53 -11.62
C THR A 183 5.86 21.12 -10.61
N ARG A 184 6.41 21.80 -9.58
CA ARG A 184 5.65 22.65 -8.64
C ARG A 184 4.77 23.64 -9.43
N PRO A 185 3.59 24.01 -8.89
CA PRO A 185 2.56 24.68 -9.67
C PRO A 185 3.02 26.10 -10.07
N LYS A 186 3.18 26.33 -11.38
CA LYS A 186 3.19 27.67 -11.96
C LYS A 186 2.12 27.77 -13.05
N ALA A 187 1.25 28.74 -12.83
CA ALA A 187 0.24 29.31 -13.73
C ALA A 187 -0.90 28.39 -14.22
N ARG A 188 -2.11 28.79 -13.83
CA ARG A 188 -3.41 28.24 -14.23
C ARG A 188 -3.58 28.37 -15.76
N ARG A 189 -3.58 27.24 -16.47
CA ARG A 189 -4.33 27.09 -17.73
C ARG A 189 -5.39 26.02 -17.50
N LEU A 190 -6.65 26.43 -17.59
CA LEU A 190 -7.82 25.56 -17.56
C LEU A 190 -8.15 25.20 -19.01
N TRP A 191 -8.25 23.92 -19.32
CA TRP A 191 -9.00 23.49 -20.50
C TRP A 191 -10.43 23.20 -20.05
N LYS A 192 -11.40 23.87 -20.66
CA LYS A 192 -12.80 23.45 -20.64
C LYS A 192 -12.97 22.42 -21.74
N TYR A 193 -13.32 21.19 -21.40
CA TYR A 193 -13.96 20.32 -22.38
C TYR A 193 -15.41 20.79 -22.49
N SER A 194 -15.75 21.39 -23.63
CA SER A 194 -17.15 21.48 -24.05
C SER A 194 -17.44 20.16 -24.75
N LEU A 195 -18.11 19.24 -24.05
CA LEU A 195 -18.74 18.13 -24.73
C LEU A 195 -19.96 18.73 -25.41
N ASN A 196 -19.82 19.11 -26.68
CA ASN A 196 -20.97 19.43 -27.50
C ASN A 196 -21.76 18.13 -27.66
N CYS A 197 -22.93 18.08 -27.03
CA CYS A 197 -23.99 17.16 -27.40
C CYS A 197 -24.45 17.54 -28.80
N GLU A 198 -23.94 16.87 -29.82
CA GLU A 198 -24.67 16.69 -31.07
C GLU A 198 -24.80 15.19 -31.29
N GLU A 199 -25.91 14.65 -30.80
CA GLU A 199 -26.55 13.51 -31.46
C GLU A 199 -27.15 14.02 -32.76
N THR A 200 -26.91 13.30 -33.87
CA THR A 200 -27.98 12.98 -34.82
C THR A 200 -27.52 11.92 -35.83
N VAL A 201 -28.20 10.77 -35.75
CA VAL A 201 -28.39 9.65 -36.72
C VAL A 201 -27.17 8.79 -37.11
#